data_AF-A0A537RV04-F1
#
_entry.id   AF-A0A537RV04-F1
#
_cell.length_a   1.000
_cell.length_b   1.000
_cell.length_c   1.000
_cell.angle_alpha   90.00
_cell.angle_beta   90.00
_cell.angle_gamma   90.00
#
_symmetry.space_group_name_H-M   'P 1'
#
loop_
_entity.id
_entity.type
_entity.pdbx_description
1 polymer ?
#
loop_
_entity_poly.entity_id
_entity_poly.type
_entity_poly.pdbx_seq_one_letter_code
_entity_poly.pdbx_strand_id
1 'polypeptide(L)' 'MSGDTEELWAERAKRFFKAELKRADVTYDNLADRLSEMGLSETKASIANKVSRGTFSAAFLLASLKAIGCQNVRVEDL' A
#
# COMPACT_ATOMS: atom_id res chain seq x y z
N MET A 1 -29.51 3.80 -1.80
CA MET A 1 -28.27 3.57 -2.56
C MET A 1 -27.12 4.13 -1.74
N SER A 2 -26.49 3.29 -0.92
CA SER A 2 -25.24 3.67 -0.26
C SER A 2 -24.15 3.53 -1.30
N GLY A 3 -23.98 4.57 -2.13
CA GLY A 3 -22.85 4.62 -3.06
C GLY A 3 -21.57 4.53 -2.25
N ASP A 4 -20.63 3.70 -2.68
CA ASP A 4 -19.37 3.52 -1.99
C ASP A 4 -18.72 4.89 -1.77
N THR A 5 -18.62 5.31 -0.50
CA THR A 5 -18.01 6.59 -0.15
C THR A 5 -16.50 6.51 -0.31
N GLU A 6 -15.85 7.65 -0.51
CA GLU A 6 -14.39 7.72 -0.56
C GLU A 6 -13.74 7.13 0.71
N GLU A 7 -14.38 7.30 1.87
CA GLU A 7 -13.96 6.71 3.14
C GLU A 7 -13.99 5.17 3.13
N LEU A 8 -15.03 4.57 2.54
CA LEU A 8 -15.11 3.10 2.40
C LEU A 8 -13.98 2.57 1.51
N TRP A 9 -13.70 3.26 0.41
CA TRP A 9 -12.59 2.90 -0.49
C TRP A 9 -11.22 3.10 0.16
N ALA A 10 -11.02 4.14 0.96
CA ALA A 10 -9.79 4.34 1.73
C ALA A 10 -9.55 3.21 2.74
N GLU A 11 -10.60 2.76 3.44
CA GLU A 11 -10.51 1.62 4.36
C GLU A 11 -10.22 0.30 3.62
N ARG A 12 -10.85 0.08 2.46
CA ARG A 12 -10.54 -1.06 1.58
C ARG A 12 -9.08 -1.05 1.11
N ALA A 13 -8.61 0.07 0.56
CA ALA A 13 -7.23 0.23 0.08
C ALA A 13 -6.21 -0.05 1.19
N LYS A 14 -6.47 0.45 2.41
CA LYS A 14 -5.65 0.17 3.59
C LYS A 14 -5.59 -1.31 3.95
N ARG A 15 -6.75 -2.01 3.95
CA ARG A 15 -6.82 -3.44 4.26
C ARG A 15 -6.10 -4.28 3.21
N PHE A 16 -6.40 -4.01 1.94
CA PHE A 16 -5.74 -4.64 0.80
C PHE A 16 -4.22 -4.49 0.90
N PHE A 17 -3.73 -3.25 1.05
CA PHE A 17 -2.30 -2.99 1.08
C PHE A 17 -1.59 -3.67 2.26
N LYS A 18 -2.21 -3.69 3.45
CA LYS A 18 -1.68 -4.44 4.60
C LYS A 18 -1.63 -5.95 4.36
N ALA A 19 -2.63 -6.50 3.67
CA ALA A 19 -2.67 -7.93 3.34
C ALA A 19 -1.55 -8.30 2.36
N GLU A 20 -1.30 -7.46 1.36
CA GLU A 20 -0.18 -7.62 0.42
C GLU A 20 1.17 -7.63 1.15
N LEU A 21 1.41 -6.66 2.03
CA LEU A 21 2.64 -6.60 2.82
C LEU A 21 2.81 -7.83 3.70
N LYS A 22 1.71 -8.31 4.32
CA LYS A 22 1.74 -9.52 5.14
C LYS A 22 2.01 -10.77 4.32
N ARG A 23 1.43 -10.89 3.12
CA ARG A 23 1.68 -12.01 2.20
C ARG A 23 3.12 -12.06 1.70
N ALA A 24 3.75 -10.90 1.53
CA ALA A 24 5.15 -10.80 1.15
C ALA A 24 6.15 -10.89 2.33
N ASP A 25 5.65 -11.02 3.57
CA ASP A 25 6.44 -10.94 4.81
C ASP A 25 7.31 -9.67 4.90
N VAL A 26 6.74 -8.52 4.53
CA VAL A 26 7.43 -7.22 4.47
C VAL A 26 6.91 -6.28 5.55
N THR A 27 7.82 -5.77 6.38
CA THR A 27 7.50 -4.69 7.33
C THR A 27 7.56 -3.31 6.66
N TYR A 28 7.02 -2.27 7.30
CA TYR A 28 7.15 -0.90 6.78
C TYR A 28 8.60 -0.41 6.71
N ASP A 29 9.47 -0.87 7.60
CA ASP A 29 10.90 -0.56 7.54
C ASP A 29 11.51 -1.18 6.27
N ASN A 30 11.25 -2.48 6.02
CA ASN A 30 11.72 -3.14 4.81
C ASN A 30 11.15 -2.50 3.53
N LEU A 31 9.89 -2.07 3.56
CA LEU A 31 9.31 -1.36 2.42
C LEU A 31 10.01 -0.01 2.18
N ALA A 32 10.32 0.75 3.22
CA ALA A 32 11.04 2.02 3.10
C ALA A 32 12.42 1.81 2.47
N ASP A 33 13.15 0.79 2.90
CA ASP A 33 14.46 0.43 2.33
C ASP A 33 14.34 0.08 0.84
N ARG A 34 13.41 -0.80 0.48
CA ARG A 34 13.19 -1.23 -0.92
C ARG A 34 12.73 -0.09 -1.83
N LEU A 35 11.86 0.81 -1.33
CA LEU A 35 11.46 2.00 -2.08
C LEU A 35 12.64 2.94 -2.26
N SER A 36 13.51 3.08 -1.26
CA SER A 36 14.72 3.90 -1.36
C SER A 36 15.71 3.35 -2.41
N GLU A 37 15.85 2.03 -2.51
CA GLU A 37 16.62 1.37 -3.59
C GLU A 37 16.05 1.66 -4.99
N MET A 38 14.75 1.93 -5.08
CA MET A 38 14.07 2.36 -6.32
C MET A 38 14.13 3.88 -6.56
N GLY A 39 14.83 4.64 -5.70
CA GLY A 39 14.92 6.10 -5.76
C GLY A 39 13.72 6.84 -5.15
N LEU A 40 12.86 6.14 -4.40
CA LEU A 40 11.69 6.70 -3.72
C LEU A 40 11.95 6.79 -2.21
N SER A 41 12.32 7.97 -1.74
CA SER A 41 12.60 8.19 -0.32
C SER A 41 11.33 8.19 0.52
N GLU A 42 11.11 7.10 1.24
CA GLU A 42 10.06 6.96 2.25
C GLU A 42 10.69 6.60 3.60
N THR A 43 9.98 6.90 4.68
CA THR A 43 10.33 6.45 6.02
C THR A 43 9.23 5.54 6.55
N LYS A 44 9.53 4.71 7.56
CA LYS A 44 8.51 3.93 8.27
C LYS A 44 7.31 4.79 8.70
N ALA A 45 7.58 5.99 9.20
CA ALA A 45 6.56 6.92 9.67
C ALA A 45 5.71 7.48 8.51
N SER A 46 6.32 7.86 7.38
CA SER A 46 5.57 8.35 6.22
C SER A 46 4.70 7.25 5.61
N ILE A 47 5.20 6.01 5.52
CA ILE A 47 4.43 4.84 5.10
C ILE A 47 3.27 4.60 6.07
N ALA A 48 3.53 4.55 7.38
CA ALA A 48 2.47 4.35 8.37
C ALA A 48 1.36 5.41 8.26
N ASN A 49 1.74 6.68 8.06
CA ASN A 49 0.79 7.79 7.89
C ASN A 49 0.01 7.75 6.57
N LYS A 50 0.60 7.22 5.50
CA LYS A 50 -0.08 6.98 4.22
C LYS A 50 -1.10 5.87 4.36
N VAL A 51 -0.66 4.73 4.91
CA VAL A 51 -1.51 3.54 5.08
C VAL A 51 -2.61 3.78 6.11
N SER A 52 -2.37 4.57 7.17
CA SER A 52 -3.40 4.88 8.16
C SER A 52 -4.55 5.69 7.57
N ARG A 53 -4.24 6.64 6.68
CA ARG A 53 -5.22 7.47 5.96
C ARG A 53 -5.93 6.75 4.83
N GLY A 54 -5.30 5.76 4.19
CA GLY A 54 -5.89 4.98 3.09
C GLY A 54 -5.98 5.73 1.75
N THR A 55 -5.62 7.01 1.71
CA THR A 55 -5.67 7.89 0.53
C THR A 55 -4.27 8.16 -0.05
N PHE A 56 -3.44 7.12 -0.15
CA PHE A 56 -2.13 7.23 -0.79
C PHE A 56 -2.24 7.28 -2.31
N SER A 57 -1.25 7.90 -2.97
CA SER A 57 -1.24 8.00 -4.42
C SER A 57 -1.14 6.62 -5.08
N ALA A 58 -1.73 6.49 -6.27
CA ALA A 58 -1.57 5.28 -7.09
C ALA A 58 -0.10 4.97 -7.39
N ALA A 59 0.74 6.00 -7.59
CA ALA A 59 2.18 5.82 -7.79
C ALA A 59 2.85 5.14 -6.59
N PHE A 60 2.54 5.56 -5.36
CA PHE A 60 3.05 4.92 -4.14
C PHE A 60 2.59 3.46 -4.04
N LEU A 61 1.32 3.19 -4.33
CA LEU A 61 0.77 1.83 -4.32
C LEU A 61 1.51 0.93 -5.31
N LEU A 62 1.62 1.36 -6.57
CA LEU A 62 2.27 0.59 -7.64
C LEU A 62 3.75 0.34 -7.34
N ALA A 63 4.47 1.36 -6.88
CA ALA A 63 5.87 1.21 -6.47
C ALA A 63 6.01 0.21 -5.32
N SER A 64 5.11 0.29 -4.33
CA SER A 64 5.13 -0.62 -3.18
C SER A 64 4.83 -2.06 -3.57
N LEU A 65 3.81 -2.28 -4.41
CA LEU A 65 3.48 -3.61 -4.94
C LEU A 65 4.66 -4.20 -5.73
N LYS A 66 5.33 -3.36 -6.53
CA LYS A 66 6.55 -3.76 -7.24
C LYS A 66 7.69 -4.11 -6.28
N ALA A 67 7.92 -3.29 -5.26
CA ALA A 67 8.98 -3.48 -4.25
C ALA A 67 8.80 -4.77 -3.44
N ILE A 68 7.56 -5.19 -3.19
CA ILE A 68 7.26 -6.44 -2.48
C ILE A 68 7.15 -7.67 -3.40
N GLY A 69 7.35 -7.49 -4.71
CA GLY A 69 7.28 -8.59 -5.68
C GLY A 69 5.86 -9.09 -5.96
N CYS A 70 4.83 -8.28 -5.69
CA CYS A 70 3.44 -8.62 -6.02
C CYS A 70 3.30 -8.82 -7.54
N GLN A 71 2.79 -9.98 -7.95
CA GLN A 71 2.70 -10.38 -9.36
C GLN A 71 1.38 -9.98 -10.02
N ASN A 72 0.30 -9.94 -9.23
CA ASN A 72 -1.03 -9.63 -9.72
C ASN A 72 -1.89 -9.01 -8.60
N VAL A 73 -2.86 -8.21 -9.02
CA VAL A 73 -3.92 -7.66 -8.17
C VAL A 73 -5.24 -8.11 -8.78
N ARG A 74 -6.07 -8.80 -8.01
CA ARG A 74 -7.39 -9.23 -8.47
C ARG A 74 -8.39 -8.20 -7.97
N VAL A 75 -9.26 -7.73 -8.85
CA VAL A 75 -10.27 -6.71 -8.49
C VAL A 75 -11.22 -7.20 -7.39
N GLU A 76 -11.43 -8.51 -7.29
CA GLU A 76 -12.20 -9.13 -6.19
C GLU A 76 -11.55 -8.98 -4.81
N ASP A 77 -10.25 -8.70 -4.74
CA ASP A 77 -9.51 -8.49 -3.49
C ASP A 77 -9.55 -7.01 -3.03
N LEU A 78 -10.12 -6.11 -3.86
CA LEU A 78 -10.18 -4.66 -3.62
C LEU A 78 -11.45 -4.23 -2.87
#